data_AF-A0A6M2BR86-F1
#
_entry.id   AF-A0A6M2BR86-F1
#
_cell.length_a   1.000
_cell.length_b   1.000
_cell.length_c   1.000
_cell.angle_alpha   90.00
_cell.angle_beta   90.00
_cell.angle_gamma   90.00
#
_symmetry.space_group_name_H-M   'P 1'
#
loop_
_entity.id
_entity.type
_entity.pdbx_description
1 polymer ?
#
loop_
_entity_poly.entity_id
_entity_poly.type
_entity_poly.pdbx_seq_one_letter_code
_entity_poly.pdbx_strand_id
1 'polypeptide(L)'
;MQPDELLTLLSAWLDEEADETALQRACEMARTQTLELAALLEWLARYRCAPDRRATALRAVRAALRLPTMPGPACRRDPPR
;
A
#
# COMPACT_ATOMS: atom_id res chain seq x y z
N MET A 1 20.25 -4.25 -2.85
CA MET A 1 18.90 -4.83 -3.01
C MET A 1 18.11 -3.95 -3.94
N GLN A 2 17.45 -4.55 -4.93
CA GLN A 2 16.82 -3.85 -6.05
C GLN A 2 15.38 -3.46 -5.72
N PRO A 3 14.85 -2.37 -6.32
CA PRO A 3 13.44 -1.96 -6.17
C PRO A 3 12.44 -3.06 -6.55
N ASP A 4 12.84 -4.04 -7.36
CA ASP A 4 12.01 -5.17 -7.79
C ASP A 4 11.54 -6.08 -6.64
N GLU A 5 12.32 -6.20 -5.58
CA GLU A 5 11.97 -7.06 -4.43
C GLU A 5 10.82 -6.46 -3.62
N LEU A 6 10.78 -5.13 -3.49
CA LEU A 6 9.64 -4.44 -2.86
C LEU A 6 8.36 -4.64 -3.68
N LEU A 7 8.45 -4.50 -5.00
CA LEU A 7 7.30 -4.68 -5.89
C LEU A 7 6.78 -6.11 -5.86
N THR A 8 7.68 -7.10 -5.76
CA THR A 8 7.33 -8.52 -5.64
C THR A 8 6.55 -8.81 -4.35
N LEU A 9 6.96 -8.23 -3.22
CA LEU A 9 6.23 -8.38 -1.95
C LEU A 9 4.85 -7.71 -2.00
N LEU A 10 4.75 -6.54 -2.62
CA LEU A 10 3.49 -5.83 -2.78
C LEU A 10 2.54 -6.54 -3.74
N SER A 11 3.03 -7.09 -4.86
CA SER A 11 2.20 -7.88 -5.77
C SER A 11 1.68 -9.15 -5.09
N ALA A 12 2.50 -9.82 -4.26
CA ALA A 12 2.07 -10.99 -3.49
C ALA A 12 0.91 -10.67 -2.53
N TRP A 13 0.95 -9.52 -1.84
CA TRP A 13 -0.19 -9.05 -1.03
C TRP A 13 -1.44 -8.76 -1.88
N LEU A 14 -1.25 -8.17 -3.05
CA LEU A 14 -2.34 -7.70 -3.90
C LEU A 14 -3.07 -8.83 -4.63
N ASP A 15 -2.34 -9.87 -5.07
CA ASP A 15 -2.86 -10.89 -5.99
C ASP A 15 -3.82 -11.88 -5.33
N GLU A 16 -3.52 -12.56 -4.22
CA GLU A 16 -4.56 -13.43 -3.62
C GLU A 16 -4.37 -13.84 -2.15
N GLU A 17 -3.15 -14.00 -1.62
CA GLU A 17 -2.99 -14.58 -0.26
C GLU A 17 -3.12 -13.60 0.91
N ALA A 18 -3.11 -12.27 0.68
CA ALA A 18 -3.12 -11.29 1.77
C ALA A 18 -2.10 -11.64 2.87
N ASP A 19 -0.89 -12.01 2.44
CA ASP A 19 0.20 -12.33 3.34
C ASP A 19 0.63 -11.07 4.09
N GLU A 20 0.14 -10.90 5.31
CA GLU A 20 0.45 -9.75 6.18
C GLU A 20 1.96 -9.62 6.40
N THR A 21 2.68 -10.73 6.39
CA THR A 21 4.15 -10.77 6.48
C THR A 21 4.82 -10.15 5.26
N ALA A 22 4.27 -10.34 4.06
CA ALA A 22 4.76 -9.70 2.84
C ALA A 22 4.56 -8.18 2.87
N LEU A 23 3.39 -7.72 3.34
CA LEU A 23 3.11 -6.29 3.48
C LEU A 23 4.02 -5.63 4.52
N GLN A 24 4.27 -6.31 5.64
CA GLN A 24 5.15 -5.78 6.69
C GLN A 24 6.61 -5.69 6.23
N ARG A 25 7.11 -6.71 5.54
CA ARG A 25 8.44 -6.68 4.90
C ARG A 25 8.57 -5.57 3.86
N ALA A 26 7.54 -5.39 3.04
CA ALA A 26 7.50 -4.29 2.07
C ALA A 26 7.59 -2.91 2.77
N CYS A 27 6.89 -2.75 3.89
CA CYS A 27 6.95 -1.52 4.69
C CYS A 27 8.33 -1.29 5.32
N GLU A 28 8.99 -2.33 5.83
CA GLU A 28 10.35 -2.24 6.38
C GLU A 28 11.40 -1.89 5.31
N MET A 29 11.28 -2.48 4.12
CA MET A 29 12.14 -2.14 2.97
C MET A 29 11.92 -0.71 2.52
N ALA A 30 10.67 -0.25 2.46
CA ALA A 30 10.34 1.14 2.12
C ALA A 30 10.96 2.14 3.11
N ARG A 31 11.12 1.77 4.40
CA ARG A 31 11.76 2.62 5.42
C ARG A 31 13.28 2.73 5.29
N THR A 32 13.92 1.69 4.79
CA THR A 32 15.39 1.60 4.75
C THR A 32 15.98 2.00 3.41
N GLN A 33 15.22 1.92 2.33
CA GLN A 33 15.66 2.28 0.99
C GLN A 33 15.25 3.70 0.59
N THR A 34 16.16 4.40 -0.08
CA THR A 34 15.86 5.65 -0.79
C THR A 34 15.12 5.32 -2.09
N LEU A 35 13.82 5.07 -1.99
CA LEU A 35 12.96 4.80 -3.14
C LEU A 35 12.28 6.07 -3.61
N GLU A 36 12.06 6.17 -4.92
CA GLU A 36 11.18 7.17 -5.52
C GLU A 36 9.75 6.91 -5.06
N LEU A 37 9.35 7.61 -4.00
CA LEU A 37 8.06 7.47 -3.36
C LEU A 37 6.90 7.69 -4.33
N ALA A 38 7.05 8.66 -5.24
CA ALA A 38 6.04 8.97 -6.24
C ALA A 38 5.81 7.77 -7.17
N ALA A 39 6.88 7.15 -7.65
CA ALA A 39 6.82 5.97 -8.52
C ALA A 39 6.18 4.76 -7.81
N LEU A 40 6.53 4.53 -6.53
CA LEU A 40 5.95 3.44 -5.73
C LEU A 40 4.43 3.62 -5.54
N LEU A 41 4.02 4.83 -5.16
CA LEU A 41 2.60 5.13 -4.95
C LEU A 41 1.81 5.10 -6.26
N GLU A 42 2.41 5.56 -7.36
CA GLU A 42 1.79 5.47 -8.70
C GLU A 42 1.60 4.01 -9.11
N TRP A 43 2.62 3.16 -8.93
CA TRP A 43 2.53 1.74 -9.23
C TRP A 43 1.40 1.06 -8.43
N LEU A 44 1.35 1.31 -7.11
CA LEU A 44 0.30 0.79 -6.23
C LEU A 44 -1.11 1.26 -6.64
N ALA A 45 -1.25 2.51 -7.09
CA ALA A 45 -2.52 3.06 -7.55
C ALA A 45 -2.99 2.40 -8.86
N ARG A 46 -2.06 2.08 -9.77
CA ARG A 46 -2.32 1.48 -11.08
C ARG A 46 -2.49 -0.03 -11.05
N TYR A 47 -2.02 -0.70 -10.00
CA TYR A 47 -2.10 -2.15 -9.86
C TYR A 47 -3.56 -2.63 -9.84
N ARG A 48 -3.88 -3.62 -10.68
CA ARG A 48 -5.23 -4.22 -10.75
C ARG A 48 -5.42 -5.20 -9.60
N CYS A 49 -6.10 -4.74 -8.56
CA CYS A 49 -6.46 -5.54 -7.38
C CYS A 49 -7.76 -5.02 -6.76
N ALA A 50 -8.31 -5.78 -5.81
CA ALA A 50 -9.47 -5.37 -5.03
C ALA A 50 -9.24 -3.99 -4.37
N PRO A 51 -10.22 -3.06 -4.43
CA PRO A 51 -10.05 -1.69 -3.94
C PRO A 51 -9.68 -1.62 -2.45
N ASP A 52 -10.22 -2.53 -1.63
CA ASP A 52 -9.93 -2.59 -0.20
C ASP A 52 -8.48 -3.00 0.09
N ARG A 53 -7.95 -3.98 -0.66
CA ARG A 53 -6.55 -4.44 -0.53
C ARG A 53 -5.58 -3.33 -0.90
N ARG A 54 -5.89 -2.60 -1.98
CA ARG A 54 -5.12 -1.43 -2.42
C ARG A 54 -5.12 -0.32 -1.37
N ALA A 55 -6.29 0.00 -0.82
CA ALA A 55 -6.43 1.02 0.21
C ALA A 55 -5.66 0.64 1.49
N THR A 56 -5.62 -0.64 1.85
CA THR A 56 -4.82 -1.15 2.96
C THR A 56 -3.33 -1.05 2.69
N ALA A 57 -2.86 -1.50 1.52
CA ALA A 57 -1.45 -1.39 1.14
C ALA A 57 -0.97 0.07 1.09
N LEU A 58 -1.76 0.97 0.49
CA LEU A 58 -1.48 2.41 0.45
C LEU A 58 -1.40 3.01 1.86
N ARG A 59 -2.31 2.65 2.76
CA ARG A 59 -2.28 3.13 4.15
C ARG A 59 -1.03 2.62 4.90
N ALA A 60 -0.72 1.34 4.77
CA ALA A 60 0.43 0.72 5.42
C ALA A 60 1.76 1.33 4.95
N VAL A 61 1.95 1.46 3.63
CA VAL A 61 3.15 2.07 3.04
C VAL A 61 3.28 3.54 3.45
N ARG A 62 2.19 4.32 3.40
CA ARG A 62 2.22 5.72 3.86
C ARG A 62 2.57 5.85 5.33
N ALA A 63 2.01 4.98 6.18
CA ALA A 63 2.30 4.96 7.61
C ALA A 63 3.78 4.61 7.88
N ALA A 64 4.31 3.61 7.17
CA ALA A 64 5.72 3.20 7.28
C ALA A 64 6.68 4.36 6.97
N LEU A 65 6.33 5.16 5.96
CA LEU A 65 7.10 6.32 5.51
C LEU A 65 6.81 7.61 6.29
N ARG A 66 5.98 7.55 7.34
CA ARG A 66 5.53 8.72 8.13
C ARG A 66 4.89 9.82 7.28
N LEU A 67 4.27 9.43 6.17
CA LEU A 67 3.54 10.37 5.32
C LEU A 67 2.16 10.65 5.92
N PRO A 68 1.62 11.86 5.74
CA PRO A 68 0.27 12.15 6.17
C PRO A 68 -0.70 11.18 5.50
N THR A 69 -1.49 10.47 6.29
CA THR A 69 -2.62 9.69 5.81
C THR A 69 -3.67 10.68 5.32
N MET A 70 -3.89 10.72 4.00
CA MET A 70 -5.03 11.48 3.49
C MET A 70 -6.30 10.78 3.97
N PRO A 71 -7.21 11.47 4.67
CA PRO A 71 -8.52 10.91 4.96
C PRO A 71 -9.16 10.59 3.61
N GLY A 72 -9.43 9.30 3.37
CA GLY A 72 -10.27 8.90 2.24
C GLY A 72 -11.62 9.60 2.32
N PRO A 73 -12.37 9.71 1.20
CA PRO A 73 -13.68 10.32 1.22
C PRO A 73 -14.48 9.71 2.36
N ALA A 74 -14.98 10.57 3.26
CA ALA A 74 -15.75 10.13 4.42
C ALA A 74 -16.79 9.13 3.91
N CYS A 75 -16.74 7.89 4.41
CA CYS A 75 -17.83 6.94 4.20
C CYS A 75 -19.09 7.67 4.67
N ARG A 76 -19.89 8.21 3.74
CA ARG A 76 -21.18 8.77 4.06
C ARG A 76 -21.97 7.59 4.61
N ARG A 77 -22.09 7.51 5.94
CA ARG A 77 -23.15 6.72 6.56
C ARG A 77 -24.42 7.39 6.10
N ASP A 78 -25.15 6.73 5.20
CA ASP A 78 -26.53 7.11 4.89
C ASP A 78 -27.28 7.28 6.23
N PRO A 79 -27.99 8.41 6.46
CA PRO A 79 -28.82 8.54 7.63
C PRO A 79 -29.97 7.51 7.55
N PRO A 80 -30.32 6.84 8.66
CA PRO A 80 -31.52 5.98 8.67
C PRO A 80 -32.76 6.86 8.40
N ARG A 81 -33.62 6.38 7.50
CA ARG A 81 -34.97 6.94 7.30
C ARG A 81 -35.85 6.70 8.50
#